data_AF-A0A6P0JXL6-F1
#
_entry.id   AF-A0A6P0JXL6-F1
#
_cell.length_a   1.000
_cell.length_b   1.000
_cell.length_c   1.000
_cell.angle_alpha   90.00
_cell.angle_beta   90.00
_cell.angle_gamma   90.00
#
_symmetry.space_group_name_H-M   'P 1'
#
loop_
_entity.id
_entity.type
_entity.pdbx_description
1 polymer ?
#
loop_
_entity_poly.entity_id
_entity_poly.type
_entity_poly.pdbx_seq_one_letter_code
_entity_poly.pdbx_strand_id
1 'polypeptide(L)' 'RYSDIYSTLVFWTVQGKDYCCLEPWSSPRNALNTKENLVYLDAGETCEAAVEMEISYLNQSS' A
#
# COMPACT_ATOMS: atom_id res chain seq x y z
N ARG A 1 -4.38 7.53 -6.08
CA ARG A 1 -3.22 8.19 -5.41
C ARG A 1 -2.98 7.52 -4.06
N TYR A 2 -1.86 7.77 -3.38
CA TYR A 2 -1.61 7.22 -2.04
C TYR A 2 -0.76 8.18 -1.21
N SER A 3 -0.92 8.14 0.12
CA SER A 3 -0.08 8.91 1.06
C SER A 3 1.37 8.44 1.06
N ASP A 4 2.31 9.37 1.30
CA ASP A 4 3.76 9.07 1.25
C ASP A 4 4.25 8.07 2.31
N ILE A 5 3.43 7.79 3.34
CA ILE A 5 3.72 6.80 4.38
C ILE A 5 3.85 5.37 3.83
N TYR A 6 3.24 5.06 2.68
CA TYR A 6 3.28 3.73 2.08
C TYR A 6 4.63 3.49 1.38
N SER A 7 5.61 3.02 2.14
CA SER A 7 6.98 2.78 1.66
C SER A 7 7.16 1.46 0.91
N THR A 8 6.22 0.52 1.04
CA THR A 8 6.33 -0.83 0.46
C THR A 8 5.04 -1.20 -0.28
N LEU A 9 5.13 -1.67 -1.52
CA LEU A 9 4.01 -2.25 -2.25
C LEU A 9 4.20 -3.75 -2.40
N VAL A 10 3.30 -4.55 -1.82
CA VAL A 10 3.30 -6.00 -1.98
C VAL A 10 2.39 -6.39 -3.13
N PHE A 11 2.91 -7.16 -4.07
CA PHE A 11 2.12 -7.80 -5.13
C PHE A 11 2.00 -9.28 -4.85
N TRP A 12 0.75 -9.77 -4.81
CA TRP A 12 0.48 -11.17 -4.51
C TRP A 12 -0.59 -11.75 -5.42
N THR A 13 -0.42 -13.02 -5.80
CA THR A 13 -1.43 -13.81 -6.50
C THR A 13 -1.29 -15.27 -6.14
N VAL A 14 -2.35 -16.04 -6.37
CA VAL A 14 -2.40 -17.48 -6.12
C VAL A 14 -2.62 -18.18 -7.46
N GLN A 15 -1.81 -19.20 -7.75
CA GLN A 15 -1.94 -19.97 -8.97
C GLN A 15 -3.37 -20.50 -9.16
N GLY A 16 -3.94 -20.24 -10.34
CA GLY A 16 -5.30 -20.66 -10.69
C GLY A 16 -6.42 -19.81 -10.08
N LYS A 17 -6.12 -18.65 -9.48
CA LYS A 17 -7.13 -17.70 -9.00
C LYS A 17 -7.17 -16.46 -9.89
N ASP A 18 -8.38 -16.00 -10.18
CA ASP A 18 -8.62 -14.81 -10.99
C ASP A 18 -8.66 -13.54 -10.13
N TYR A 19 -7.62 -13.35 -9.32
CA TYR A 19 -7.41 -12.12 -8.58
C TYR A 19 -5.91 -11.91 -8.30
N CYS A 20 -5.55 -10.66 -8.06
CA CYS A 20 -4.28 -10.27 -7.49
C CYS A 20 -4.53 -9.26 -6.37
N CYS A 21 -3.61 -9.22 -5.41
CA CYS A 21 -3.58 -8.21 -4.36
C CYS A 21 -2.47 -7.19 -4.70
N LEU A 22 -2.82 -5.92 -4.58
CA LEU A 22 -1.89 -4.80 -4.52
C LEU A 22 -2.02 -4.17 -3.14
N GLU A 23 -1.03 -4.37 -2.29
CA GLU A 23 -1.12 -4.02 -0.87
C GLU A 23 -0.08 -2.93 -0.55
N PRO A 24 -0.48 -1.66 -0.47
CA PRO A 24 0.40 -0.60 -0.01
C PRO A 24 0.56 -0.69 1.52
N TRP A 25 1.77 -0.99 1.97
CA TRP A 25 2.13 -1.12 3.37
C TRP A 25 3.00 0.08 3.78
N SER A 26 2.77 0.60 5.00
CA SER A 26 3.56 1.71 5.54
C SER A 26 5.03 1.33 5.81
N SER A 27 5.27 0.05 6.10
CA SER A 27 6.59 -0.50 6.37
C SER A 27 6.68 -1.95 5.86
N PRO A 28 7.89 -2.46 5.54
CA PRO A 28 8.06 -3.80 5.02
C PRO A 28 7.83 -4.89 6.07
N ARG A 29 7.80 -6.14 5.60
CA ARG A 29 7.77 -7.32 6.48
C ARG A 29 8.86 -7.21 7.55
N ASN A 30 8.51 -7.55 8.78
CA ASN A 30 9.43 -7.60 9.92
C ASN A 30 9.96 -6.23 10.40
N ALA A 31 9.37 -5.11 9.94
CA ALA A 31 9.76 -3.75 10.33
C ALA A 31 9.74 -3.50 11.85
N LEU A 32 8.90 -4.19 12.62
CA LEU A 32 8.92 -4.05 14.08
C LEU A 32 10.25 -4.48 14.71
N ASN A 33 10.94 -5.45 14.10
CA ASN A 33 12.24 -5.95 14.54
C ASN A 33 13.39 -5.18 13.88
N THR A 34 13.32 -4.94 12.57
CA THR A 34 14.40 -4.29 11.81
C THR A 34 14.40 -2.76 11.92
N LYS A 35 13.28 -2.18 12.32
CA LYS A 35 12.98 -0.73 12.33
C LYS A 35 12.96 -0.07 10.94
N GLU A 36 13.04 -0.87 9.88
CA GLU A 36 13.01 -0.37 8.51
C GLU A 36 11.65 0.29 8.21
N ASN A 37 11.67 1.59 7.87
CA ASN A 37 10.51 2.42 7.57
C ASN A 37 9.36 2.31 8.60
N LEU A 38 9.65 1.90 9.83
CA LEU A 38 8.65 1.80 10.88
C LEU A 38 8.21 3.22 11.28
N VAL A 39 6.91 3.45 11.28
CA VAL A 39 6.33 4.75 11.65
C VAL A 39 6.22 4.84 13.17
N TYR A 40 6.65 5.97 13.73
CA TYR A 40 6.58 6.26 15.15
C TYR A 40 5.62 7.43 15.38
N LEU A 41 4.90 7.38 16.49
CA LEU A 41 4.02 8.45 16.95
C LEU A 41 4.35 8.76 18.40
N ASP A 42 4.51 10.04 18.71
CA ASP A 42 4.71 10.48 20.08
C ASP A 42 3.37 10.50 20.85
N ALA A 43 3.47 10.61 22.18
CA ALA A 43 2.30 10.60 23.05
C ALA A 43 1.36 11.77 22.73
N GLY A 44 0.11 11.44 22.37
CA GLY A 44 -0.93 12.42 22.04
C GLY A 44 -1.01 12.79 20.55
N GLU A 45 -0.14 12.24 19.71
CA GLU A 45 -0.20 12.45 18.26
C GLU A 45 -1.17 11.50 17.55
N THR A 46 -1.57 11.87 16.33
CA THR A 46 -2.38 11.07 15.44
C THR A 46 -1.68 10.90 14.09
N CYS A 47 -1.92 9.77 13.42
CA CYS A 47 -1.46 9.51 12.06
C CYS A 47 -2.65 9.20 11.17
N GLU A 48 -2.72 9.86 10.01
CA GLU A 48 -3.73 9.62 9.00
C GLU A 48 -3.04 9.24 7.68
N ALA A 49 -3.62 8.28 6.97
CA ALA A 49 -3.13 7.80 5.69
C ALA A 49 -4.30 7.49 4.77
N ALA A 50 -4.15 7.76 3.48
CA ALA A 50 -5.19 7.57 2.48
C ALA A 50 -4.65 6.79 1.27
N VAL A 51 -5.49 5.91 0.73
CA VAL A 51 -5.28 5.23 -0.56
C VAL A 51 -6.52 5.49 -1.41
N GLU A 52 -6.29 5.86 -2.65
CA GLU A 52 -7.33 6.16 -3.63
C GLU A 52 -7.12 5.29 -4.86
N MET A 53 -8.18 4.55 -5.23
CA MET A 53 -8.25 3.74 -6.43
C MET A 53 -9.10 4.47 -7.47
N GLU A 54 -8.55 4.63 -8.67
CA GLU A 54 -9.23 5.27 -9.80
C GLU A 54 -9.42 4.24 -10.91
N ILE A 55 -10.58 4.30 -11.57
CA ILE A 55 -10.90 3.47 -12.73
C ILE A 55 -10.98 4.40 -13.95
N SER A 56 -10.20 4.09 -14.98
CA SER A 56 -10.24 4.81 -16.25
C SER A 56 -10.62 3.86 -17.38
N TYR A 57 -11.50 4.32 -18.28
CA TYR A 57 -11.88 3.57 -19.46
C TYR A 57 -10.87 3.86 -20.59
N LEU A 58 -10.36 2.80 -21.21
CA LEU A 58 -9.59 2.96 -22.44
C LEU A 58 -10.56 3.26 -23.58
N ASN A 59 -10.43 4.43 -24.21
CA ASN A 59 -11.20 4.75 -25.41
C ASN A 59 -10.87 3.72 -26.49
N GLN A 60 -11.86 2.94 -26.92
CA GLN A 60 -11.72 2.13 -28.13
C GLN A 60 -11.81 3.09 -29.32
N SER A 61 -10.67 3.36 -29.96
CA SER A 61 -10.69 3.93 -31.31
C SER A 61 -11.25 2.86 -32.25
N SER A 62 -12.41 3.13 -32.84
CA SER A 62 -13.03 2.34 -33.90
C SER A 62 -12.16 2.25 -35.15
#